data_AF-A0A7W9XFU3-F1
#
_entry.id   AF-A0A7W9XFU3-F1
#
_cell.length_a   1.000
_cell.length_b   1.000
_cell.length_c   1.000
_cell.angle_alpha   90.00
_cell.angle_beta   90.00
_cell.angle_gamma   90.00
#
_symmetry.space_group_name_H-M   'P 1'
#
loop_
_entity.id
_entity.type
_entity.pdbx_description
1 polymer ?
#
loop_
_entity_poly.entity_id
_entity_poly.type
_entity_poly.pdbx_seq_one_letter_code
_entity_poly.pdbx_strand_id
1 'polypeptide(L)'
;MIKPAEYNLYTAYGERCITIKPVNQTISGGALYVTGVFKLKEGEVGLGDIVFDDNMREWEYTGFGDLTHVQAAEIARYIQDKTKQEMENPTQSLPKGEGLK
;
A
#
# COMPACT_ATOMS: atom_id res chain seq x y z
N MET A 1 8.81 1.36 3.91
CA MET A 1 7.42 1.04 3.53
C MET A 1 6.97 1.97 2.42
N ILE A 2 6.09 1.52 1.55
CA ILE A 2 5.57 2.37 0.48
C ILE A 2 4.76 3.52 1.08
N LYS A 3 4.89 4.71 0.51
CA LYS A 3 3.99 5.82 0.82
C LYS A 3 2.58 5.46 0.36
N PRO A 4 1.53 6.12 0.89
CA PRO A 4 0.20 6.03 0.31
C PRO A 4 0.27 6.19 -1.21
N ALA A 5 -0.40 5.30 -1.93
CA ALA A 5 -0.32 5.21 -3.38
C ALA A 5 -1.71 5.13 -4.00
N GLU A 6 -1.81 5.56 -5.24
CA GLU A 6 -3.00 5.39 -6.07
C GLU A 6 -2.71 4.32 -7.12
N TYR A 7 -3.70 3.48 -7.35
CA TYR A 7 -3.65 2.39 -8.33
C TYR A 7 -4.90 2.43 -9.19
N ASN A 8 -4.70 2.55 -10.50
CA ASN A 8 -5.77 2.52 -11.47
C ASN A 8 -6.07 1.07 -11.85
N LEU A 9 -7.21 0.57 -11.38
CA LEU A 9 -7.71 -0.76 -11.68
C LEU A 9 -8.62 -0.69 -12.91
N TYR A 10 -8.26 -1.40 -13.97
CA TYR A 10 -9.07 -1.45 -15.19
C TYR A 10 -10.10 -2.57 -15.10
N THR A 11 -11.38 -2.23 -15.24
CA THR A 11 -12.48 -3.19 -15.22
C THR A 11 -13.30 -3.13 -16.50
N ALA A 12 -14.15 -4.12 -16.74
CA ALA A 12 -15.09 -4.10 -17.87
C ALA A 12 -16.06 -2.91 -17.83
N TYR A 13 -16.26 -2.30 -16.66
CA TYR A 13 -17.15 -1.14 -16.45
C TYR A 13 -16.41 0.21 -16.46
N GLY A 14 -15.08 0.19 -16.63
CA GLY A 14 -14.25 1.40 -16.63
C GLY A 14 -13.06 1.32 -15.67
N GLU A 15 -12.29 2.40 -15.66
CA GLU A 15 -11.17 2.59 -14.75
C GLU A 15 -11.68 2.95 -13.34
N ARG A 16 -11.09 2.34 -12.33
CA ARG A 16 -11.36 2.55 -10.92
C ARG A 16 -10.10 3.04 -10.22
N CYS A 17 -10.17 4.16 -9.52
CA CYS A 17 -9.03 4.73 -8.80
C CYS A 17 -9.02 4.23 -7.35
N ILE A 18 -8.10 3.31 -7.04
CA ILE A 18 -7.98 2.71 -5.72
C ILE A 18 -6.87 3.42 -4.95
N THR A 19 -7.21 4.04 -3.81
CA THR A 19 -6.22 4.53 -2.86
C THR A 19 -5.80 3.40 -1.92
N ILE A 20 -4.48 3.19 -1.83
CA ILE A 20 -3.83 2.20 -0.98
C ILE A 20 -3.11 2.93 0.15
N LYS A 21 -3.46 2.61 1.40
CA LYS A 21 -2.82 3.22 2.58
C LYS A 21 -2.22 2.17 3.50
N PRO A 22 -0.90 2.23 3.78
CA PRO A 22 -0.33 1.36 4.80
C PRO A 22 -0.87 1.71 6.19
N VAL A 23 -1.16 0.68 6.99
CA VAL A 23 -1.45 0.85 8.42
C VAL A 23 -0.14 0.74 9.19
N ASN A 24 0.13 1.75 10.01
CA ASN A 24 1.24 1.75 10.95
C ASN A 24 0.68 1.64 12.36
N GLN A 25 1.26 0.79 13.19
CA GLN A 25 0.97 0.76 14.62
C GLN A 25 2.11 1.40 15.39
N THR A 26 1.76 2.16 16.43
CA THR A 26 2.74 2.75 17.35
C THR A 26 2.84 1.82 18.55
N ILE A 27 4.04 1.30 18.84
CA ILE A 27 4.28 0.63 20.12
C ILE A 27 4.54 1.68 21.22
N SER A 28 4.26 1.29 22.47
CA SER A 28 4.64 2.07 23.66
C SER A 28 6.15 2.39 23.60
N GLY A 29 6.47 3.67 23.43
CA GLY A 29 7.83 4.14 23.13
C GLY A 29 7.94 4.96 21.84
N GLY A 30 6.86 5.07 21.06
CA GLY A 30 6.76 6.00 19.92
C GLY A 30 7.35 5.49 18.60
N ALA A 31 7.89 4.26 18.59
CA ALA A 31 8.32 3.63 17.35
C ALA A 31 7.10 3.15 16.55
N LEU A 32 7.04 3.54 15.28
CA LEU A 32 6.07 3.03 14.31
C LEU A 32 6.61 1.72 13.73
N TYR A 33 5.78 0.67 13.73
CA TYR A 33 6.08 -0.56 13.02
C TYR A 33 5.03 -0.85 11.95
N VAL A 34 5.51 -1.59 10.96
CA VAL A 34 4.76 -2.03 9.79
C VAL A 34 3.92 -3.21 10.20
N THR A 35 2.60 -3.15 10.01
CA THR A 35 1.71 -4.26 10.38
C THR A 35 1.47 -5.24 9.23
N GLY A 36 2.00 -4.96 8.02
CA GLY A 36 1.66 -5.71 6.80
C GLY A 36 0.24 -5.46 6.27
N VAL A 37 -0.51 -4.54 6.89
CA VAL A 37 -1.91 -4.24 6.53
C VAL A 37 -2.00 -3.01 5.65
N PHE A 38 -2.74 -3.12 4.55
CA PHE A 38 -2.98 -2.04 3.59
C PHE A 38 -4.48 -1.83 3.41
N LYS A 39 -4.96 -0.63 3.73
CA LYS A 39 -6.36 -0.25 3.53
C LYS A 39 -6.61 0.16 2.10
N LEU A 40 -7.68 -0.37 1.52
CA LEU A 40 -8.16 -0.05 0.18
C LEU A 40 -9.40 0.82 0.25
N LYS A 41 -9.46 1.86 -0.57
CA LYS A 41 -10.65 2.70 -0.74
C LYS A 41 -10.77 3.25 -2.15
N GLU A 42 -11.98 3.56 -2.55
CA GLU A 42 -12.31 4.28 -3.78
C GLU A 42 -13.11 5.53 -3.40
N GLY A 43 -12.49 6.71 -3.53
CA GLY A 43 -13.01 7.94 -2.95
C GLY A 43 -13.16 7.84 -1.42
N GLU A 44 -14.41 7.85 -0.95
CA GLU A 44 -14.81 7.70 0.46
C GLU A 44 -15.25 6.27 0.81
N VAL A 45 -15.43 5.40 -0.18
CA VAL A 45 -15.89 4.02 0.02
C VAL A 45 -14.73 3.12 0.41
N GLY A 46 -14.79 2.52 1.59
CA GLY A 46 -13.84 1.49 2.02
C GLY A 46 -14.07 0.19 1.25
N LEU A 47 -13.01 -0.36 0.67
CA LEU A 47 -13.08 -1.62 -0.07
C LEU A 47 -12.64 -2.82 0.77
N GLY A 48 -11.95 -2.57 1.89
CA GLY A 48 -11.42 -3.61 2.77
C GLY A 48 -9.92 -3.46 2.91
N ASP A 49 -9.27 -4.51 3.39
CA ASP A 49 -7.84 -4.50 3.67
C ASP A 49 -7.14 -5.68 2.94
N ILE A 50 -5.93 -5.43 2.45
CA ILE A 50 -4.98 -6.49 2.07
C ILE A 50 -4.02 -6.65 3.24
N VAL A 51 -3.90 -7.88 3.75
CA VAL A 51 -3.02 -8.23 4.85
C VAL A 51 -1.95 -9.17 4.34
N PHE A 52 -0.68 -8.80 4.47
CA PHE A 52 0.46 -9.64 4.15
C PHE A 52 0.99 -10.36 5.38
N ASP A 53 1.60 -11.52 5.16
CA ASP A 53 2.48 -12.14 6.15
C ASP A 53 3.77 -11.31 6.33
N ASP A 54 4.58 -11.67 7.33
CA ASP A 54 5.82 -10.98 7.67
C ASP A 54 6.82 -10.91 6.50
N ASN A 55 6.73 -11.85 5.55
CA ASN A 55 7.63 -11.91 4.39
C ASN A 55 7.05 -11.30 3.11
N MET A 56 5.85 -10.71 3.17
CA MET A 56 5.12 -10.20 2.00
C MET A 56 4.99 -11.22 0.86
N ARG A 57 4.81 -12.50 1.18
CA ARG A 57 4.63 -13.61 0.22
C ARG A 57 3.18 -14.03 0.12
N GLU A 58 2.55 -14.19 1.28
CA GLU A 58 1.16 -14.60 1.39
C GLU A 58 0.32 -13.37 1.71
N TRP A 59 -0.90 -13.34 1.18
CA TRP A 59 -1.82 -12.25 1.42
C TRP A 59 -3.25 -12.74 1.56
N GLU A 60 -4.01 -12.02 2.37
CA GLU A 60 -5.44 -12.19 2.54
C GLU A 60 -6.15 -10.88 2.22
N TYR A 61 -7.33 -10.98 1.63
CA TYR A 61 -8.22 -9.84 1.41
C TYR A 61 -9.47 -9.98 2.28
N THR A 62 -9.66 -9.04 3.20
CA THR A 62 -10.73 -9.09 4.21
C THR A 62 -12.10 -8.69 3.67
N GLY A 63 -12.14 -8.07 2.48
CA GLY A 63 -13.30 -7.98 1.61
C GLY A 63 -14.61 -7.50 2.23
N PHE A 64 -14.83 -6.18 2.22
CA PHE A 64 -16.16 -5.60 2.45
C PHE A 64 -16.68 -4.77 1.27
N GLY A 65 -15.89 -4.64 0.20
CA GLY A 65 -16.26 -3.88 -1.00
C GLY A 65 -16.30 -4.71 -2.29
N ASP A 66 -16.68 -4.05 -3.38
CA ASP A 66 -16.91 -4.63 -4.71
C ASP A 66 -15.60 -4.88 -5.48
N LEU A 67 -14.64 -5.58 -4.86
CA LEU A 67 -13.46 -6.09 -5.54
C LEU A 67 -13.53 -7.62 -5.59
N THR A 68 -13.37 -8.16 -6.79
CA THR A 68 -13.15 -9.58 -6.97
C THR A 68 -11.79 -9.99 -6.41
N HIS A 69 -11.63 -11.27 -6.07
CA HIS A 69 -10.35 -11.80 -5.61
C HIS A 69 -9.22 -11.58 -6.64
N VAL A 70 -9.52 -11.66 -7.94
CA VAL A 70 -8.56 -11.40 -9.02
C VAL A 70 -8.05 -9.95 -8.99
N GLN A 71 -8.95 -8.99 -8.83
CA GLN A 71 -8.59 -7.57 -8.73
C GLN A 71 -7.81 -7.29 -7.44
N ALA A 72 -8.20 -7.91 -6.31
CA ALA A 72 -7.44 -7.81 -5.06
C ALA A 72 -6.01 -8.38 -5.23
N ALA A 73 -5.86 -9.47 -6.00
CA ALA A 73 -4.56 -10.06 -6.30
C ALA A 73 -3.65 -9.12 -7.13
N GLU A 74 -4.21 -8.38 -8.10
CA GLU A 74 -3.46 -7.38 -8.87
C GLU A 74 -2.96 -6.24 -7.98
N ILE A 75 -3.81 -5.76 -7.07
CA ILE A 75 -3.45 -4.72 -6.10
C ILE A 75 -2.39 -5.24 -5.12
N ALA A 76 -2.53 -6.49 -4.64
CA ALA A 76 -1.55 -7.12 -3.76
C ALA A 76 -0.18 -7.21 -4.45
N ARG A 77 -0.14 -7.65 -5.70
CA ARG A 77 1.08 -7.70 -6.50
C ARG A 77 1.72 -6.33 -6.68
N TYR A 78 0.92 -5.29 -6.94
CA TYR A 78 1.41 -3.92 -7.01
C TYR A 78 2.08 -3.48 -5.70
N ILE A 79 1.48 -3.79 -4.54
CA ILE A 79 2.03 -3.46 -3.22
C ILE A 79 3.37 -4.18 -3.00
N GLN A 80 3.46 -5.46 -3.36
CA GLN A 80 4.71 -6.24 -3.27
C GLN A 80 5.80 -5.62 -4.14
N ASP A 81 5.50 -5.35 -5.41
CA ASP A 81 6.46 -4.80 -6.38
C ASP A 81 6.95 -3.41 -5.94
N LYS A 82 6.07 -2.56 -5.44
CA LYS A 82 6.44 -1.24 -4.90
C LYS A 82 7.28 -1.35 -3.64
N THR A 83 6.93 -2.27 -2.74
CA THR A 83 7.70 -2.45 -1.51
C THR A 83 9.11 -2.95 -1.81
N LYS A 84 9.24 -3.90 -2.75
CA LYS A 84 10.52 -4.38 -3.21
C LYS A 84 11.38 -3.26 -3.83
N GLN A 85 10.79 -2.43 -4.70
CA GLN A 85 11.48 -1.29 -5.31
C GLN A 85 12.03 -0.29 -4.27
N GLU A 86 11.26 0.01 -3.22
CA GLU A 86 11.69 0.91 -2.14
C GLU A 86 12.81 0.29 -1.29
N MET A 87 12.86 -1.04 -1.15
CA MET A 87 13.94 -1.75 -0.45
C MET A 87 15.22 -1.83 -1.29
N GLU A 88 15.09 -2.00 -2.60
CA GLU A 88 16.22 -2.08 -3.54
C GLU A 88 16.83 -0.70 -3.86
N ASN A 89 16.07 0.39 -3.70
CA ASN A 89 16.52 1.78 -3.91
C ASN A 89 16.31 2.67 -2.67
N PRO A 90 17.08 2.51 -1.58
CA PRO A 90 16.88 3.27 -0.33
C PRO A 90 17.20 4.78 -0.40
N THR A 91 17.40 5.38 -1.58
CA THR A 91 17.89 6.78 -1.70
C THR A 91 17.22 7.58 -2.81
N GLN A 92 16.13 8.28 -2.46
CA GLN A 92 15.84 9.64 -2.93
C GLN A 92 14.82 10.32 -2.01
N SER A 93 15.20 10.55 -0.76
CA SER A 93 14.47 11.45 0.16
C SER A 93 15.45 12.15 1.10
N LEU A 94 16.38 12.91 0.52
CA LEU A 94 17.03 14.03 1.20
C LEU A 94 16.84 15.26 0.30
N PRO A 95 16.26 16.37 0.78
CA PRO A 95 16.36 17.63 0.06
C PRO A 95 17.86 17.97 -0.05
N LYS A 96 18.33 18.32 -1.26
CA LYS A 96 19.65 18.92 -1.46
C LYS A 96 19.74 20.10 -0.50
N GLY A 97 20.74 20.08 0.38
CA GLY A 97 20.92 21.09 1.40
C GLY A 97 20.88 22.51 0.82
N GLU A 98 19.93 23.30 1.27
CA GLU A 98 20.14 24.74 1.38
C GLU A 98 21.05 24.96 2.59
N GLY A 99 22.28 25.37 2.29
CA GLY A 99 23.34 25.59 3.27
C GLY A 99 24.35 26.58 2.73
N LEU A 100 23.93 27.85 2.73
CA LEU A 100 24.69 29.08 3.01
C LEU A 100 26.09 29.21 2.38
N LYS A 101 26.19 30.12 1.40
CA LYS A 101 27.37 30.96 1.21
C LYS A 101 27.02 32.39 1.56
#